data_AF-A0A1Y5N8F2-F1
#
_entry.id   AF-A0A1Y5N8F2-F1
#
_cell.length_a   1.000
_cell.length_b   1.000
_cell.length_c   1.000
_cell.angle_alpha   90.00
_cell.angle_beta   90.00
_cell.angle_gamma   90.00
#
_symmetry.space_group_name_H-M   'P 1'
#
loop_
_entity.id
_entity.type
_entity.pdbx_description
1 polymer ?
#
loop_
_entity_poly.entity_id
_entity_poly.type
_entity_poly.pdbx_seq_one_letter_code
_entity_poly.pdbx_strand_id
1 'polypeptide(L)'
;MAAALASSGTYGFSVGVRADLATTKQESSLKQTSSNKSSLNAKHININSTKDISITGSDLASKEDMSLNSNNLNINSSEDSLKYKSNTKSLTTGFGFTFYGANSSSLELGTNSLKQSEQSLTNNNSHLYSAKDMNINTANDATIKGANLRADERLNLKVGNNLNLESVRD
;
A
#
# COMPACT_ATOMS: atom_id res chain seq x y z
N MET A 1 56.02 54.92 22.22
CA MET A 1 55.55 55.04 23.61
C MET A 1 54.03 54.92 23.61
N ALA A 2 53.53 53.71 23.87
CA ALA A 2 52.17 53.39 24.33
C ALA A 2 52.21 51.89 24.73
N ALA A 3 52.29 51.63 26.03
CA ALA A 3 52.04 50.34 26.68
C ALA A 3 50.51 50.08 26.68
N ALA A 4 49.94 48.88 26.82
CA ALA A 4 50.33 47.76 27.65
C ALA A 4 49.70 46.41 27.18
N LEU A 5 50.48 45.34 27.39
CA LEU A 5 50.18 43.91 27.61
C LEU A 5 49.55 43.05 26.50
N ALA A 6 50.30 42.02 26.11
CA ALA A 6 50.06 41.12 24.99
C ALA A 6 49.28 39.84 25.36
N SER A 7 48.34 39.47 24.46
CA SER A 7 47.96 38.12 23.98
C SER A 7 47.32 37.13 24.98
N SER A 8 46.33 36.29 24.68
CA SER A 8 45.90 35.63 23.43
C SER A 8 44.44 35.15 23.56
N GLY A 9 43.67 35.21 22.47
CA GLY A 9 42.36 34.56 22.40
C GLY A 9 42.46 33.05 22.63
N THR A 10 41.70 32.54 23.59
CA THR A 10 41.61 31.10 23.84
C THR A 10 40.77 30.44 22.74
N TYR A 11 41.45 29.82 21.78
CA TYR A 11 40.87 28.78 20.94
C TYR A 11 40.91 27.49 21.77
N GLY A 12 39.81 27.17 22.44
CA GLY A 12 39.70 25.98 23.28
C GLY A 12 39.52 24.72 22.44
N PHE A 13 40.53 23.84 22.43
CA PHE A 13 40.41 22.48 21.92
C PHE A 13 40.04 21.56 23.10
N SER A 14 38.85 20.94 23.08
CA SER A 14 38.45 19.97 24.12
C SER A 14 38.74 18.54 23.66
N VAL A 15 39.37 17.76 24.54
CA VAL A 15 39.59 16.33 24.39
C VAL A 15 38.82 15.60 25.49
N GLY A 16 38.09 14.55 25.12
CA GLY A 16 37.28 13.77 26.06
C GLY A 16 37.23 12.30 25.67
N VAL A 17 37.09 11.43 26.66
CA VAL A 17 36.91 9.99 26.46
C VAL A 17 35.45 9.64 26.76
N ARG A 18 34.82 8.86 25.88
CA ARG A 18 33.44 8.40 26.00
C ARG A 18 33.38 6.89 25.81
N ALA A 19 32.54 6.23 26.60
CA ALA A 19 32.24 4.81 26.47
C ALA A 19 30.72 4.62 26.49
N ASP A 20 30.20 3.98 25.45
CA ASP A 20 28.77 3.78 25.22
C ASP A 20 28.44 2.28 25.14
N LEU A 21 27.36 1.86 25.80
CA LEU A 21 26.80 0.51 25.74
C LEU A 21 25.33 0.61 25.31
N ALA A 22 24.94 -0.13 24.26
CA ALA A 22 23.60 -0.08 23.68
C ALA A 22 23.02 -1.49 23.49
N THR A 23 21.79 -1.70 23.95
CA THR A 23 21.04 -2.95 23.81
C THR A 23 19.79 -2.70 22.99
N THR A 24 19.61 -3.41 21.87
CA THR A 24 18.46 -3.23 20.96
C THR A 24 17.72 -4.54 20.76
N LYS A 25 16.39 -4.52 20.89
CA LYS A 25 15.48 -5.63 20.58
C LYS A 25 14.56 -5.22 19.43
N GLN A 26 14.56 -6.00 18.35
CA GLN A 26 13.72 -5.78 17.16
C GLN A 26 12.78 -6.97 16.94
N GLU A 27 11.50 -6.69 16.75
CA GLU A 27 10.50 -7.69 16.35
C GLU A 27 9.80 -7.19 15.07
N SER A 28 9.82 -8.02 14.01
CA SER A 28 9.18 -7.69 12.73
C SER A 28 8.19 -8.78 12.30
N SER A 29 7.09 -8.37 11.69
CA SER A 29 6.11 -9.26 11.07
C SER A 29 5.74 -8.77 9.67
N LEU A 30 5.66 -9.71 8.73
CA LEU A 30 5.23 -9.47 7.36
C LEU A 30 3.99 -10.34 7.09
N LYS A 31 2.92 -9.73 6.56
CA LYS A 31 1.76 -10.44 6.04
C LYS A 31 1.55 -10.05 4.59
N GLN A 32 1.43 -11.04 3.71
CA GLN A 32 1.18 -10.84 2.29
C GLN A 32 -0.08 -11.62 1.89
N THR A 33 -0.97 -10.96 1.15
CA THR A 33 -2.14 -11.56 0.52
C THR A 33 -2.05 -11.28 -0.97
N SER A 34 -2.25 -12.32 -1.79
CA SER A 34 -2.28 -12.19 -3.25
C SER A 34 -3.53 -12.86 -3.80
N SER A 35 -4.10 -12.22 -4.81
CA SER A 35 -5.33 -12.61 -5.48
C SER A 35 -5.01 -13.44 -6.71
N ASN A 36 -5.73 -14.56 -6.86
CA ASN A 36 -5.62 -15.39 -8.06
C ASN A 36 -6.63 -14.91 -9.10
N LYS A 37 -6.11 -14.44 -10.22
CA LYS A 37 -6.90 -14.00 -11.36
C LYS A 37 -7.47 -15.19 -12.14
N SER A 38 -8.76 -15.15 -12.44
CA SER A 38 -9.39 -16.10 -13.38
C SER A 38 -9.36 -15.54 -14.79
N SER A 39 -9.22 -16.41 -15.80
CA SER A 39 -9.29 -16.02 -17.22
C SER A 39 -10.23 -16.93 -17.99
N LEU A 40 -11.15 -16.33 -18.75
CA LEU A 40 -12.07 -17.00 -19.66
C LEU A 40 -11.90 -16.41 -21.06
N ASN A 41 -11.33 -17.18 -21.99
CA ASN A 41 -11.25 -16.82 -23.40
C ASN A 41 -12.16 -17.73 -24.22
N ALA A 42 -13.11 -17.16 -24.94
CA ALA A 42 -14.03 -17.93 -25.78
C ALA A 42 -14.39 -17.16 -27.05
N LYS A 43 -14.98 -17.86 -28.01
CA LYS A 43 -15.54 -17.21 -29.21
C LYS A 43 -16.76 -16.36 -28.85
N HIS A 44 -17.63 -16.90 -28.00
CA HIS A 44 -18.80 -16.24 -27.45
C HIS A 44 -18.84 -16.50 -25.95
N ILE A 45 -19.17 -15.49 -25.16
CA ILE A 45 -19.36 -15.62 -23.71
C ILE A 45 -20.81 -15.28 -23.40
N ASN A 46 -21.57 -16.26 -22.89
CA ASN A 46 -22.94 -16.05 -22.42
C ASN A 46 -23.04 -16.55 -20.98
N ILE A 47 -23.18 -15.63 -20.02
CA ILE A 47 -23.38 -15.95 -18.61
C ILE A 47 -24.81 -15.52 -18.25
N ASN A 48 -25.63 -16.49 -17.87
CA ASN A 48 -27.02 -16.27 -17.49
C ASN A 48 -27.27 -16.83 -16.10
N SER A 49 -27.72 -15.97 -15.18
CA SER A 49 -28.05 -16.31 -13.80
C SER A 49 -29.42 -15.75 -13.47
N THR A 50 -30.26 -16.54 -12.80
CA THR A 50 -31.54 -16.03 -12.25
C THR A 50 -31.33 -15.20 -10.99
N LYS A 51 -30.12 -15.26 -10.40
CA LYS A 51 -29.69 -14.47 -9.25
C LYS A 51 -28.55 -13.56 -9.69
N ASP A 52 -27.48 -13.51 -8.92
CA ASP A 52 -26.41 -12.55 -9.12
C ASP A 52 -25.28 -13.15 -9.97
N ILE A 53 -24.57 -12.26 -10.67
CA ILE A 53 -23.26 -12.54 -11.28
C ILE A 53 -22.23 -11.70 -10.54
N SER A 54 -21.15 -12.32 -10.08
CA SER A 54 -19.97 -11.64 -9.53
C SER A 54 -18.73 -11.97 -10.35
N ILE A 55 -17.98 -10.94 -10.73
CA ILE A 55 -16.71 -11.03 -11.44
C ILE A 55 -15.69 -10.19 -10.66
N THR A 56 -14.69 -10.83 -10.06
CA THR A 56 -13.71 -10.15 -9.21
C THR A 56 -12.29 -10.41 -9.70
N GLY A 57 -11.53 -9.35 -9.96
CA GLY A 57 -10.15 -9.39 -10.46
C GLY A 57 -9.92 -10.40 -11.60
N SER A 58 -10.85 -10.51 -12.54
CA SER A 58 -10.87 -11.56 -13.58
C SER A 58 -10.84 -11.00 -14.99
N ASP A 59 -10.32 -11.79 -15.93
CA ASP A 59 -10.33 -11.51 -17.37
C ASP A 59 -11.38 -12.34 -18.09
N LEU A 60 -12.33 -11.70 -18.76
CA LEU A 60 -13.24 -12.35 -19.70
C LEU A 60 -13.00 -11.74 -21.08
N ALA A 61 -12.65 -12.57 -22.06
CA ALA A 61 -12.37 -12.14 -23.43
C ALA A 61 -13.19 -12.95 -24.43
N SER A 62 -14.08 -12.26 -25.15
CA SER A 62 -14.84 -12.82 -26.26
C SER A 62 -14.26 -12.38 -27.60
N LYS A 63 -14.08 -13.33 -28.54
CA LYS A 63 -13.66 -13.03 -29.91
C LYS A 63 -14.79 -12.54 -30.80
N GLU A 64 -16.03 -12.64 -30.35
CA GLU A 64 -17.20 -12.05 -30.99
C GLU A 64 -18.03 -11.34 -29.93
N ASP A 65 -19.06 -11.99 -29.40
CA ASP A 65 -20.05 -11.35 -28.53
C ASP A 65 -19.96 -11.80 -27.07
N MET A 66 -20.30 -10.89 -26.15
CA MET A 66 -20.43 -11.16 -24.73
C MET A 66 -21.83 -10.78 -24.25
N SER A 67 -22.46 -11.65 -23.46
CA SER A 67 -23.75 -11.40 -22.84
C SER A 67 -23.73 -11.80 -21.37
N LEU A 68 -24.08 -10.87 -20.49
CA LEU A 68 -24.24 -11.08 -19.05
C LEU A 68 -25.69 -10.79 -18.68
N ASN A 69 -26.41 -11.78 -18.17
CA ASN A 69 -27.81 -11.64 -17.77
C ASN A 69 -27.95 -12.08 -16.32
N SER A 70 -28.38 -11.17 -15.45
CA SER A 70 -28.52 -11.43 -14.02
C SER A 70 -29.63 -10.63 -13.37
N ASN A 71 -29.98 -11.00 -12.13
CA ASN A 71 -30.75 -10.14 -11.25
C ASN A 71 -29.89 -8.94 -10.79
N ASN A 72 -28.76 -9.21 -10.13
CA ASN A 72 -27.75 -8.20 -9.83
C ASN A 72 -26.40 -8.54 -10.49
N LEU A 73 -25.61 -7.53 -10.84
CA LEU A 73 -24.26 -7.70 -11.35
C LEU A 73 -23.25 -6.97 -10.49
N ASN A 74 -22.17 -7.65 -10.12
CA ASN A 74 -21.04 -7.07 -9.41
C ASN A 74 -19.75 -7.36 -10.19
N ILE A 75 -19.11 -6.31 -10.69
CA ILE A 75 -17.79 -6.41 -11.31
C ILE A 75 -16.82 -5.61 -10.45
N ASN A 76 -15.85 -6.29 -9.85
CA ASN A 76 -14.97 -5.75 -8.80
C ASN A 76 -13.49 -5.96 -9.15
N SER A 77 -12.61 -5.08 -8.66
CA SER A 77 -11.18 -5.39 -8.55
C SER A 77 -10.93 -6.44 -7.47
N SER A 78 -9.85 -7.21 -7.59
CA SER A 78 -9.27 -7.94 -6.46
C SER A 78 -8.19 -7.11 -5.78
N GLU A 79 -7.88 -7.41 -4.51
CA GLU A 79 -6.94 -6.62 -3.70
C GLU A 79 -5.78 -7.50 -3.23
N ASP A 80 -4.56 -7.08 -3.58
CA ASP A 80 -3.33 -7.64 -3.05
C ASP A 80 -2.84 -6.73 -1.92
N SER A 81 -2.35 -7.32 -0.82
CA SER A 81 -1.92 -6.55 0.34
C SER A 81 -0.57 -7.00 0.86
N LEU A 82 0.27 -6.03 1.24
CA LEU A 82 1.53 -6.22 1.93
C LEU A 82 1.51 -5.41 3.21
N LYS A 83 1.55 -6.07 4.37
CA LYS A 83 1.56 -5.42 5.69
C LYS A 83 2.85 -5.76 6.40
N TYR A 84 3.67 -4.74 6.63
CA TYR A 84 4.90 -4.82 7.40
C TYR A 84 4.72 -4.10 8.74
N LYS A 85 5.08 -4.75 9.85
CA LYS A 85 5.12 -4.14 11.17
C LYS A 85 6.48 -4.43 11.82
N SER A 86 7.15 -3.40 12.30
CA SER A 86 8.42 -3.49 13.02
C SER A 86 8.34 -2.72 14.32
N ASN A 87 8.81 -3.32 15.39
CA ASN A 87 8.87 -2.71 16.72
C ASN A 87 10.29 -2.87 17.25
N THR A 88 10.97 -1.74 17.45
CA THR A 88 12.36 -1.68 17.88
C THR A 88 12.40 -0.98 19.23
N LYS A 89 12.99 -1.62 20.24
CA LYS A 89 13.24 -1.02 21.56
C LYS A 89 14.74 -1.02 21.80
N SER A 90 15.29 0.11 22.17
CA SER A 90 16.73 0.30 22.43
C SER A 90 16.94 0.96 23.80
N LEU A 91 17.97 0.50 24.49
CA LEU A 91 18.44 1.00 25.78
C LEU A 91 19.91 1.40 25.59
N THR A 92 20.25 2.65 25.83
CA THR A 92 21.61 3.18 25.66
C THR A 92 22.12 3.74 26.99
N THR A 93 23.35 3.39 27.36
CA THR A 93 24.05 3.87 28.56
C THR A 93 25.40 4.43 28.13
N GLY A 94 25.69 5.68 28.45
CA GLY A 94 26.95 6.35 28.08
C GLY A 94 27.63 7.01 29.28
N PHE A 95 28.96 6.96 29.31
CA PHE A 95 29.79 7.61 30.32
C PHE A 95 30.84 8.49 29.64
N GLY A 96 30.99 9.74 30.08
CA GLY A 96 31.91 10.71 29.48
C GLY A 96 32.73 11.51 30.49
N PHE A 97 34.00 11.74 30.15
CA PHE A 97 34.92 12.61 30.90
C PHE A 97 35.55 13.67 30.00
N THR A 98 35.56 14.92 30.44
CA THR A 98 36.17 16.07 29.74
C THR A 98 37.24 16.74 30.61
N PHE A 99 38.37 17.14 30.02
CA PHE A 99 39.59 17.50 30.77
C PHE A 99 39.86 19.01 30.90
N TYR A 100 39.00 19.90 30.40
CA TYR A 100 39.23 21.36 30.49
C TYR A 100 37.91 22.14 30.62
N GLY A 101 37.79 22.97 31.67
CA GLY A 101 36.68 23.92 31.87
C GLY A 101 35.89 23.76 33.17
N ALA A 102 35.65 22.53 33.61
CA ALA A 102 35.11 22.17 34.91
C ALA A 102 35.11 20.64 34.95
N ASN A 103 35.51 20.04 36.07
CA ASN A 103 35.59 18.59 36.24
C ASN A 103 34.16 18.01 36.37
N SER A 104 33.45 17.91 35.25
CA SER A 104 32.10 17.33 35.18
C SER A 104 32.15 15.95 34.53
N SER A 105 31.87 14.93 35.33
CA SER A 105 31.55 13.58 34.86
C SER A 105 30.08 13.55 34.45
N SER A 106 29.75 13.06 33.26
CA SER A 106 28.35 12.87 32.84
C SER A 106 28.04 11.38 32.69
N LEU A 107 26.84 11.00 33.15
CA LEU A 107 26.23 9.70 32.94
C LEU A 107 24.91 9.92 32.22
N GLU A 108 24.76 9.28 31.07
CA GLU A 108 23.57 9.39 30.23
C GLU A 108 22.90 8.01 30.11
N LEU A 109 21.60 7.95 30.41
CA LEU A 109 20.76 6.77 30.23
C LEU A 109 19.57 7.13 29.32
N GLY A 110 19.49 6.48 28.17
CA GLY A 110 18.45 6.71 27.17
C GLY A 110 17.65 5.44 26.87
N THR A 111 16.35 5.59 26.68
CA THR A 111 15.49 4.52 26.15
C THR A 111 14.77 5.05 24.92
N ASN A 112 14.79 4.29 23.82
CA ASN A 112 14.15 4.70 22.59
C ASN A 112 13.31 3.55 22.01
N SER A 113 12.08 3.85 21.60
CA SER A 113 11.17 2.86 21.00
C SER A 113 10.60 3.37 19.69
N LEU A 114 10.83 2.60 18.63
CA LEU A 114 10.40 2.89 17.26
C LEU A 114 9.37 1.85 16.82
N LYS A 115 8.18 2.31 16.42
CA LYS A 115 7.14 1.48 15.81
C LYS A 115 6.98 1.92 14.37
N GLN A 116 7.20 1.01 13.43
CA GLN A 116 7.00 1.22 12.01
C GLN A 116 5.90 0.28 11.53
N SER A 117 4.93 0.81 10.79
CA SER A 117 3.88 0.02 10.16
C SER A 117 3.67 0.54 8.75
N GLU A 118 3.95 -0.30 7.77
CA GLU A 118 3.73 -0.01 6.35
C GLU A 118 2.63 -0.93 5.83
N GLN A 119 1.70 -0.38 5.05
CA GLN A 119 0.67 -1.15 4.35
C GLN A 119 0.62 -0.69 2.90
N SER A 120 0.86 -1.62 1.98
CA SER A 120 0.65 -1.44 0.55
C SER A 120 -0.58 -2.23 0.13
N LEU A 121 -1.45 -1.62 -0.67
CA LEU A 121 -2.57 -2.27 -1.33
C LEU A 121 -2.38 -2.11 -2.84
N THR A 122 -2.74 -3.13 -3.60
CA THR A 122 -2.71 -3.06 -5.07
C THR A 122 -4.02 -3.62 -5.59
N ASN A 123 -4.72 -2.83 -6.39
CA ASN A 123 -6.00 -3.20 -6.95
C ASN A 123 -5.81 -3.81 -8.34
N ASN A 124 -6.18 -5.07 -8.48
CA ASN A 124 -6.16 -5.76 -9.75
C ASN A 124 -7.56 -5.67 -10.36
N ASN A 125 -7.76 -4.73 -11.28
CA ASN A 125 -9.05 -4.53 -11.92
C ASN A 125 -9.54 -5.78 -12.66
N SER A 126 -10.87 -5.96 -12.73
CA SER A 126 -11.45 -6.92 -13.68
C SER A 126 -11.41 -6.38 -15.10
N HIS A 127 -11.15 -7.21 -16.10
CA HIS A 127 -11.17 -6.82 -17.50
C HIS A 127 -12.19 -7.67 -18.27
N LEU A 128 -13.19 -7.02 -18.85
CA LEU A 128 -14.14 -7.66 -19.75
C LEU A 128 -13.94 -7.05 -21.13
N TYR A 129 -13.65 -7.91 -22.10
CA TYR A 129 -13.40 -7.53 -23.48
C TYR A 129 -14.27 -8.34 -24.43
N SER A 130 -14.87 -7.65 -25.40
CA SER A 130 -15.61 -8.25 -26.50
C SER A 130 -15.14 -7.64 -27.81
N ALA A 131 -14.78 -8.47 -28.80
CA ALA A 131 -14.33 -7.98 -30.11
C ALA A 131 -15.48 -7.50 -31.01
N LYS A 132 -16.74 -7.77 -30.64
CA LYS A 132 -17.93 -7.18 -31.25
C LYS A 132 -18.76 -6.48 -30.18
N ASP A 133 -19.94 -7.02 -29.86
CA ASP A 133 -20.87 -6.45 -28.90
C ASP A 133 -20.67 -7.01 -27.49
N MET A 134 -20.92 -6.17 -26.49
CA MET A 134 -21.10 -6.58 -25.11
C MET A 134 -22.48 -6.15 -24.65
N ASN A 135 -23.29 -7.11 -24.20
CA ASN A 135 -24.64 -6.89 -23.72
C ASN A 135 -24.71 -7.27 -22.23
N ILE A 136 -25.00 -6.29 -21.38
CA ILE A 136 -25.14 -6.49 -19.95
C ILE A 136 -26.57 -6.12 -19.57
N ASN A 137 -27.33 -7.10 -19.06
CA ASN A 137 -28.71 -6.93 -18.63
C ASN A 137 -28.83 -7.34 -17.16
N THR A 138 -29.15 -6.37 -16.31
CA THR A 138 -29.50 -6.63 -14.90
C THR A 138 -30.96 -6.29 -14.64
N ALA A 139 -31.67 -7.18 -13.94
CA ALA A 139 -33.06 -6.94 -13.57
C ALA A 139 -33.19 -5.90 -12.44
N ASN A 140 -32.18 -5.81 -11.57
CA ASN A 140 -32.14 -4.88 -10.45
C ASN A 140 -30.89 -4.00 -10.53
N ASP A 141 -29.85 -4.25 -9.72
CA ASP A 141 -28.70 -3.35 -9.60
C ASP A 141 -27.46 -3.85 -10.36
N ALA A 142 -26.64 -2.91 -10.83
CA ALA A 142 -25.34 -3.19 -11.42
C ALA A 142 -24.26 -2.35 -10.72
N THR A 143 -23.21 -3.00 -10.22
CA THR A 143 -22.03 -2.36 -9.63
C THR A 143 -20.80 -2.71 -10.46
N ILE A 144 -20.07 -1.68 -10.88
CA ILE A 144 -18.80 -1.79 -11.60
C ILE A 144 -17.78 -0.95 -10.83
N LYS A 145 -16.97 -1.64 -10.00
CA LYS A 145 -15.99 -1.05 -9.09
C LYS A 145 -14.59 -1.56 -9.41
N GLY A 146 -13.74 -0.75 -10.01
CA GLY A 146 -12.40 -1.18 -10.40
C GLY A 146 -12.42 -2.25 -11.50
N ALA A 147 -13.05 -1.91 -12.62
CA ALA A 147 -13.12 -2.79 -13.77
C ALA A 147 -13.07 -2.01 -15.08
N ASN A 148 -12.56 -2.67 -16.11
CA ASN A 148 -12.45 -2.14 -17.46
C ASN A 148 -13.38 -2.95 -18.37
N LEU A 149 -14.42 -2.30 -18.90
CA LEU A 149 -15.35 -2.89 -19.84
C LEU A 149 -15.08 -2.32 -21.24
N ARG A 150 -14.77 -3.17 -22.21
CA ARG A 150 -14.51 -2.76 -23.59
C ARG A 150 -15.24 -3.67 -24.57
N ALA A 151 -15.97 -3.04 -25.49
CA ALA A 151 -16.51 -3.67 -26.68
C ALA A 151 -15.99 -2.87 -27.89
N ASP A 152 -15.56 -3.56 -28.95
CA ASP A 152 -15.05 -2.88 -30.15
C ASP A 152 -16.18 -2.37 -31.06
N GLU A 153 -17.38 -2.96 -31.00
CA GLU A 153 -18.56 -2.47 -31.73
C GLU A 153 -19.52 -1.70 -30.82
N ARG A 154 -20.25 -2.39 -29.92
CA ARG A 154 -21.21 -1.75 -29.01
C ARG A 154 -21.16 -2.32 -27.61
N LEU A 155 -21.22 -1.44 -26.63
CA LEU A 155 -21.46 -1.79 -25.23
C LEU A 155 -22.89 -1.37 -24.86
N ASN A 156 -23.77 -2.35 -24.68
CA ASN A 156 -25.15 -2.13 -24.22
C ASN A 156 -25.23 -2.51 -22.74
N LEU A 157 -25.61 -1.56 -21.89
CA LEU A 157 -25.81 -1.76 -20.46
C LEU A 157 -27.24 -1.38 -20.09
N LYS A 158 -28.05 -2.39 -19.77
CA LYS A 158 -29.43 -2.23 -19.29
C LYS A 158 -29.48 -2.62 -17.82
N VAL A 159 -29.85 -1.65 -16.99
CA VAL A 159 -29.94 -1.79 -15.54
C VAL A 159 -31.36 -1.48 -15.11
N GLY A 160 -31.97 -2.36 -14.33
CA GLY A 160 -33.37 -2.20 -13.91
C GLY A 160 -33.58 -1.12 -12.85
N ASN A 161 -32.63 -0.97 -11.92
CA ASN A 161 -32.72 -0.06 -10.79
C ASN A 161 -31.49 0.87 -10.71
N ASN A 162 -30.45 0.52 -9.95
CA ASN A 162 -29.29 1.39 -9.76
C ASN A 162 -28.04 0.90 -10.51
N LEU A 163 -27.35 1.85 -11.15
CA LEU A 163 -26.02 1.66 -11.71
C LEU A 163 -24.99 2.39 -10.86
N ASN A 164 -24.08 1.65 -10.22
CA ASN A 164 -22.95 2.20 -9.46
C ASN A 164 -21.64 2.00 -10.22
N LEU A 165 -20.88 3.09 -10.39
CA LEU A 165 -19.60 3.15 -11.10
C LEU A 165 -18.55 3.77 -10.20
N GLU A 166 -17.53 3.01 -9.85
CA GLU A 166 -16.46 3.46 -8.96
C GLU A 166 -15.09 3.09 -9.53
N SER A 167 -14.21 4.08 -9.64
CA SER A 167 -12.80 3.83 -9.92
C SER A 167 -12.07 3.55 -8.61
N VAL A 168 -11.34 2.45 -8.57
CA VAL A 168 -10.41 2.13 -7.48
C VAL A 168 -9.01 2.62 -7.84
N ARG A 169 -8.28 3.12 -6.86
CA ARG A 169 -6.90 3.59 -7.01
C ARG A 169 -5.95 2.58 -6.38
N ASP A 170 -4.74 2.52 -6.91
CA ASP A 170 -3.60 1.89 -6.26
C ASP A 170 -2.96 2.84 -5.24
#